data_AF-Q4SV38-F1
#
_entry.id   AF-Q4SV38-F1
#
_cell.length_a   1.000
_cell.length_b   1.000
_cell.length_c   1.000
_cell.angle_alpha   90.00
_cell.angle_beta   90.00
_cell.angle_gamma   90.00
#
_symmetry.space_group_name_H-M   'P 1'
#
loop_
_entity.id
_entity.type
_entity.pdbx_description
1 polymer ?
#
loop_
_entity_poly.entity_id
_entity_poly.type
_entity_poly.pdbx_seq_one_letter_code
_entity_poly.pdbx_strand_id
1 'polypeptide(L)'
;MVHQLVERVQEYVDVLDINSGKEEEKQVDKEKEWTVVLLLDHIRSRKHYIKLLERWTRQLQLFGMLLLGRSILVMLHGDKPKIKEFCHLLKTVKIDVDSSGKKCKEKMMKVLIETSSFSSCVGLQGFVVKNYESLEELSAAFQDINMKELFQQISLVVE
;
A
#
# COMPACT_ATOMS: atom_id res chain seq x y z
N MET A 1 -6.02 33.93 10.66
CA MET A 1 -4.99 33.04 10.07
C MET A 1 -5.64 31.71 9.66
N VAL A 2 -6.72 31.78 8.86
CA VAL A 2 -7.52 30.61 8.43
C VAL A 2 -7.82 30.65 6.92
N HIS A 3 -7.29 31.65 6.22
CA HIS A 3 -7.61 31.95 4.82
C HIS A 3 -6.74 31.21 3.80
N GLN A 4 -5.69 30.49 4.22
CA GLN A 4 -4.84 29.73 3.29
C GLN A 4 -5.23 28.26 3.11
N LEU A 5 -6.16 27.74 3.93
CA LEU A 5 -6.62 26.36 3.78
C LEU A 5 -7.81 26.21 2.82
N VAL A 6 -8.54 27.30 2.54
CA VAL A 6 -9.76 27.26 1.72
C VAL A 6 -9.46 27.37 0.22
N GLU A 7 -8.33 27.96 -0.18
CA GLU A 7 -7.97 28.07 -1.60
C GLU A 7 -7.50 26.74 -2.21
N ARG A 8 -6.97 25.80 -1.41
CA ARG A 8 -6.54 24.47 -1.91
C ARG A 8 -7.68 23.49 -2.17
N VAL A 9 -8.90 23.80 -1.71
CA VAL A 9 -10.07 22.92 -1.92
C VAL A 9 -10.83 23.30 -3.19
N GLN A 10 -10.71 24.55 -3.66
CA GLN A 10 -11.47 25.03 -4.82
C GLN A 10 -10.83 24.63 -6.17
N GLU A 11 -9.51 24.47 -6.23
CA GLU A 11 -8.80 24.12 -7.47
C GLU A 11 -8.96 22.65 -7.87
N TYR A 12 -9.46 21.79 -6.97
CA TYR A 12 -9.65 20.35 -7.23
C TYR A 12 -11.04 20.01 -7.79
N VAL A 13 -12.00 20.93 -7.74
CA VAL A 13 -13.39 20.68 -8.16
C VAL A 13 -13.63 21.08 -9.62
N ASP A 14 -12.87 22.04 -10.16
CA ASP A 14 -13.12 22.60 -11.50
C ASP A 14 -12.51 21.81 -12.68
N VAL A 15 -11.72 20.76 -12.43
CA VAL A 15 -11.19 19.89 -13.52
C VAL A 15 -12.20 18.81 -13.93
N LEU A 16 -13.35 18.71 -13.26
CA LEU A 16 -14.31 17.62 -13.48
C LEU A 16 -15.46 17.92 -14.44
N ASP A 17 -15.60 19.12 -15.03
CA ASP A 17 -16.78 19.37 -15.86
C ASP A 17 -16.60 20.43 -16.96
N ILE A 18 -16.15 20.03 -18.17
CA ILE A 18 -16.69 20.54 -19.44
C ILE A 18 -16.65 19.43 -20.52
N ASN A 19 -17.84 19.02 -20.93
CA ASN A 19 -18.17 18.11 -22.03
C ASN A 19 -17.86 18.68 -23.43
N SER A 20 -17.43 17.84 -24.37
CA SER A 20 -17.91 17.93 -25.76
C SER A 20 -17.57 16.70 -26.61
N GLY A 21 -18.60 16.12 -27.24
CA GLY A 21 -18.46 15.26 -28.42
C GLY A 21 -18.82 13.79 -28.19
N LYS A 22 -19.99 13.38 -28.71
CA LYS A 22 -20.52 12.02 -28.70
C LYS A 22 -19.59 11.06 -29.46
N GLU A 23 -19.25 9.94 -28.84
CA GLU A 23 -19.18 8.61 -29.46
C GLU A 23 -19.25 7.55 -28.34
N GLU A 24 -19.95 6.47 -28.62
CA GLU A 24 -20.45 5.48 -27.66
C GLU A 24 -19.33 4.70 -26.97
N GLU A 25 -18.86 5.16 -25.82
CA GLU A 25 -17.96 4.38 -24.96
C GLU A 25 -18.75 3.77 -23.80
N LYS A 26 -18.83 2.44 -23.79
CA LYS A 26 -19.27 1.63 -22.65
C LYS A 26 -18.57 2.15 -21.39
N GLN A 27 -19.32 2.76 -20.48
CA GLN A 27 -18.91 2.95 -19.09
C GLN A 27 -18.59 1.57 -18.51
N VAL A 28 -17.31 1.22 -18.52
CA VAL A 28 -16.79 0.20 -17.63
C VAL A 28 -16.58 0.94 -16.32
N ASP A 29 -17.37 0.61 -15.30
CA ASP A 29 -17.07 0.91 -13.89
C ASP A 29 -15.61 0.47 -13.63
N LYS A 30 -14.65 1.38 -13.79
CA LYS A 30 -13.27 1.12 -13.42
C LYS A 30 -13.26 1.07 -11.90
N GLU A 31 -13.30 -0.14 -11.37
CA GLU A 31 -13.08 -0.41 -9.95
C GLU A 31 -11.86 0.38 -9.49
N LYS A 32 -12.08 1.33 -8.57
CA LYS A 32 -11.06 2.26 -8.13
C LYS A 32 -9.99 1.48 -7.37
N GLU A 33 -8.83 1.28 -8.00
CA GLU A 33 -7.68 0.65 -7.37
C GLU A 33 -7.27 1.43 -6.12
N TRP A 34 -6.80 0.71 -5.12
CA TRP A 34 -6.54 1.24 -3.80
C TRP A 34 -5.13 0.87 -3.36
N THR A 35 -4.47 1.75 -2.64
CA THR A 35 -3.14 1.51 -2.08
C THR A 35 -3.15 1.67 -0.58
N VAL A 36 -2.54 0.70 0.11
CA VAL A 36 -2.36 0.71 1.56
C VAL A 36 -0.89 0.47 1.89
N VAL A 37 -0.36 1.25 2.84
CA VAL A 37 0.97 1.03 3.42
C VAL A 37 0.81 0.69 4.89
N LEU A 38 1.34 -0.47 5.28
CA LEU A 38 1.30 -1.00 6.63
C LEU A 38 2.70 -0.91 7.25
N LEU A 39 2.75 -0.57 8.54
CA LEU A 39 3.94 -0.69 9.38
C LEU A 39 3.81 -1.92 10.27
N LEU A 40 4.82 -2.77 10.25
CA LEU A 40 4.96 -3.92 11.15
C LEU A 40 6.03 -3.63 12.20
N ASP A 41 5.83 -4.16 13.39
CA ASP A 41 6.75 -3.97 14.52
C ASP A 41 8.01 -4.84 14.37
N HIS A 42 7.83 -6.14 14.23
CA HIS A 42 8.92 -7.08 14.01
C HIS A 42 8.45 -8.31 13.24
N ILE A 43 9.40 -8.99 12.61
CA ILE A 43 9.20 -10.32 12.01
C ILE A 43 10.24 -11.26 12.61
N ARG A 44 9.82 -12.25 13.41
CA ARG A 44 10.75 -13.27 13.94
C ARG A 44 11.11 -14.31 12.91
N SER A 45 10.14 -14.78 12.12
CA SER A 45 10.34 -15.82 11.10
C SER A 45 10.25 -15.28 9.68
N ARG A 46 11.31 -14.59 9.22
CA ARG A 46 11.34 -13.90 7.91
C ARG A 46 10.92 -14.79 6.74
N LYS A 47 11.49 -15.99 6.62
CA LYS A 47 11.20 -16.92 5.50
C LYS A 47 9.73 -17.36 5.48
N HIS A 48 9.16 -17.68 6.65
CA HIS A 48 7.77 -18.10 6.76
C HIS A 48 6.82 -16.93 6.44
N TYR A 49 7.13 -15.77 7.00
CA TYR A 49 6.35 -14.54 6.83
C TYR A 49 6.25 -14.17 5.34
N ILE A 50 7.40 -14.07 4.66
CA ILE A 50 7.49 -13.74 3.23
C ILE A 50 6.64 -14.70 2.39
N LYS A 51 6.78 -16.01 2.59
CA LYS A 51 6.03 -17.02 1.83
C LYS A 51 4.53 -16.88 2.02
N LEU A 52 4.08 -16.51 3.22
CA LEU A 52 2.66 -16.38 3.51
C LEU A 52 2.08 -15.11 2.89
N LEU A 53 2.80 -13.99 2.97
CA LEU A 53 2.41 -12.75 2.29
C LEU A 53 2.34 -12.95 0.78
N GLU A 54 3.38 -13.54 0.17
CA GLU A 54 3.43 -13.84 -1.26
C GLU A 54 2.26 -14.74 -1.70
N ARG A 55 1.92 -15.75 -0.88
CA ARG A 55 0.78 -16.61 -1.14
C ARG A 55 -0.52 -15.80 -1.14
N TRP A 56 -0.75 -14.96 -0.14
CA TRP A 56 -1.98 -14.18 -0.02
C TRP A 56 -2.10 -13.13 -1.13
N THR A 57 -1.02 -12.42 -1.48
CA THR A 57 -1.06 -11.46 -2.59
C THR A 57 -1.41 -12.14 -3.90
N ARG A 58 -0.83 -13.31 -4.18
CA ARG A 58 -1.18 -14.10 -5.37
C ARG A 58 -2.62 -14.59 -5.34
N GLN A 59 -3.11 -15.09 -4.21
CA GLN A 59 -4.50 -15.58 -4.08
C GLN A 59 -5.52 -14.46 -4.26
N LEU A 60 -5.20 -13.27 -3.75
CA LEU A 60 -6.05 -12.08 -3.81
C LEU A 60 -5.77 -11.22 -5.05
N GLN A 61 -4.89 -11.66 -5.95
CA GLN A 61 -4.50 -10.91 -7.15
C GLN A 61 -4.11 -9.45 -6.85
N LEU A 62 -3.41 -9.25 -5.73
CA LEU A 62 -2.88 -7.95 -5.31
C LEU A 62 -1.42 -7.85 -5.73
N PHE A 63 -0.98 -6.62 -5.98
CA PHE A 63 0.44 -6.31 -5.88
C PHE A 63 0.81 -6.14 -4.41
N GLY A 64 1.96 -6.70 -4.02
CA GLY A 64 2.54 -6.44 -2.70
C GLY A 64 4.03 -6.17 -2.76
N MET A 65 4.47 -5.25 -1.91
CA MET A 65 5.88 -4.98 -1.70
C MET A 65 6.20 -5.02 -0.21
N LEU A 66 7.16 -5.86 0.17
CA LEU A 66 7.72 -5.92 1.51
C LEU A 66 9.08 -5.23 1.52
N LEU A 67 9.19 -4.16 2.32
CA LEU A 67 10.40 -3.39 2.52
C LEU A 67 10.96 -3.69 3.92
N LEU A 68 12.18 -4.20 3.95
CA LEU A 68 12.87 -4.66 5.15
C LEU A 68 14.04 -3.73 5.46
N GLY A 69 13.88 -2.86 6.45
CA GLY A 69 14.94 -1.99 6.91
C GLY A 69 14.77 -1.67 8.40
N ARG A 70 15.08 -0.43 8.79
CA ARG A 70 14.83 0.07 10.15
C ARG A 70 13.36 -0.06 10.55
N SER A 71 12.46 0.15 9.60
CA SER A 71 11.03 -0.11 9.72
C SER A 71 10.64 -1.20 8.75
N ILE A 72 9.66 -2.03 9.11
CA ILE A 72 9.16 -3.08 8.24
C ILE A 72 7.86 -2.58 7.61
N LEU A 73 7.88 -2.34 6.30
CA LEU A 73 6.72 -1.83 5.58
C LEU A 73 6.14 -2.88 4.64
N VAL A 74 4.82 -2.99 4.61
CA VAL A 74 4.09 -3.78 3.63
C VAL A 74 3.18 -2.84 2.85
N MET A 75 3.49 -2.68 1.57
CA MET A 75 2.65 -1.93 0.63
C MET A 75 1.80 -2.92 -0.16
N LEU A 76 0.52 -2.61 -0.32
CA LEU A 76 -0.47 -3.39 -1.06
C LEU A 76 -1.18 -2.48 -2.05
N HIS A 77 -1.39 -2.97 -3.27
CA HIS A 77 -2.11 -2.25 -4.31
C HIS A 77 -3.07 -3.19 -5.07
N GLY A 78 -4.27 -2.68 -5.37
CA GLY A 78 -5.34 -3.39 -6.09
C GLY A 78 -6.71 -3.13 -5.47
N ASP A 79 -7.63 -4.08 -5.62
CA ASP A 79 -9.03 -3.89 -5.21
C ASP A 79 -9.17 -3.70 -3.69
N LYS A 80 -9.88 -2.64 -3.29
CA LYS A 80 -10.16 -2.35 -1.88
C LYS A 80 -10.72 -3.54 -1.06
N PRO A 81 -11.73 -4.31 -1.53
CA PRO A 81 -12.22 -5.45 -0.75
C PRO A 81 -11.14 -6.53 -0.55
N LYS A 82 -10.31 -6.79 -1.55
CA LYS A 82 -9.22 -7.76 -1.49
C LYS A 82 -8.10 -7.30 -0.56
N ILE A 83 -7.77 -6.00 -0.54
CA ILE A 83 -6.84 -5.43 0.43
C ILE A 83 -7.36 -5.56 1.86
N LYS A 84 -8.66 -5.32 2.08
CA LYS A 84 -9.29 -5.54 3.40
C LYS A 84 -9.22 -7.00 3.83
N GLU A 85 -9.43 -7.93 2.91
CA GLU A 85 -9.27 -9.36 3.16
C GLU A 85 -7.82 -9.71 3.51
N PHE A 86 -6.84 -9.18 2.79
CA PHE A 86 -5.42 -9.34 3.13
C PHE A 86 -5.12 -8.86 4.56
N CYS A 87 -5.59 -7.66 4.91
CA CYS A 87 -5.43 -7.11 6.25
C CYS A 87 -6.12 -7.97 7.32
N HIS A 88 -7.27 -8.56 6.99
CA HIS A 88 -7.96 -9.50 7.86
C HIS A 88 -7.14 -10.78 8.08
N LEU A 89 -6.60 -11.37 7.02
CA LEU A 89 -5.73 -12.56 7.10
C LEU A 89 -4.49 -12.27 7.96
N LEU A 90 -3.86 -11.11 7.76
CA LEU A 90 -2.70 -10.68 8.52
C LEU A 90 -2.99 -10.65 10.04
N LYS A 91 -4.14 -10.12 10.44
CA LYS A 91 -4.55 -10.03 11.85
C LYS A 91 -5.02 -11.36 12.45
N THR A 92 -5.61 -12.23 11.64
CA THR A 92 -6.33 -13.42 12.15
C THR A 92 -5.52 -14.70 12.07
N VAL A 93 -4.64 -14.82 11.09
CA VAL A 93 -3.80 -16.00 10.87
C VAL A 93 -2.52 -15.94 11.70
N LYS A 94 -2.07 -17.10 12.16
CA LYS A 94 -0.77 -17.21 12.85
C LYS A 94 0.36 -17.16 11.82
N ILE A 95 0.83 -15.97 11.52
CA ILE A 95 1.86 -15.70 10.50
C ILE A 95 3.29 -15.70 11.07
N ASP A 96 3.48 -15.38 12.35
CA ASP A 96 4.81 -15.29 12.97
C ASP A 96 4.95 -16.25 14.16
N VAL A 97 6.07 -16.13 14.90
CA VAL A 97 6.33 -16.86 16.14
C VAL A 97 6.56 -15.90 17.31
N ASP A 98 6.15 -16.31 18.51
CA ASP A 98 6.44 -15.59 19.75
C ASP A 98 7.89 -15.78 20.20
N SER A 99 8.28 -15.15 21.31
CA SER A 99 9.61 -15.31 21.91
C SER A 99 9.92 -16.74 22.36
N SER A 100 8.90 -17.59 22.50
CA SER A 100 9.03 -19.01 22.83
C SER A 100 9.01 -19.92 21.58
N GLY A 101 9.00 -19.34 20.38
CA GLY A 101 8.96 -20.08 19.11
C GLY A 101 7.59 -20.65 18.73
N LYS A 102 6.53 -20.34 19.49
CA LYS A 102 5.16 -20.81 19.17
C LYS A 102 4.52 -19.89 18.16
N LYS A 103 3.73 -20.47 17.24
CA LYS A 103 3.01 -19.70 16.21
C LYS A 103 2.08 -18.64 16.83
N CYS A 104 2.26 -17.39 16.46
CA CYS A 104 1.50 -16.23 16.93
C CYS A 104 0.94 -15.41 15.76
N LYS A 105 -0.03 -14.54 16.06
CA LYS A 105 -0.67 -13.64 15.08
C LYS A 105 0.04 -12.30 15.06
N GLU A 106 -0.05 -11.58 13.95
CA GLU A 106 0.35 -10.16 13.90
C GLU A 106 -0.70 -9.32 14.66
N LYS A 107 -0.27 -8.59 15.68
CA LYS A 107 -1.15 -7.81 16.57
C LYS A 107 -0.88 -6.31 16.53
N MET A 108 0.33 -5.91 16.16
CA MET A 108 0.81 -4.54 16.32
C MET A 108 0.92 -3.81 14.98
N MET A 109 0.41 -4.41 13.89
CA MET A 109 0.37 -3.75 12.59
C MET A 109 -0.39 -2.41 12.66
N LYS A 110 0.17 -1.39 12.02
CA LYS A 110 -0.46 -0.07 11.88
C LYS A 110 -0.68 0.22 10.40
N VAL A 111 -1.80 0.83 10.08
CA VAL A 111 -2.04 1.39 8.74
C VAL A 111 -1.43 2.79 8.74
N LEU A 112 -0.42 3.03 7.91
CA LEU A 112 0.18 4.35 7.76
C LEU A 112 -0.58 5.20 6.76
N ILE A 113 -0.92 4.61 5.61
CA ILE A 113 -1.56 5.30 4.50
C ILE A 113 -2.63 4.38 3.91
N GLU A 114 -3.78 4.97 3.57
CA GLU A 114 -4.87 4.36 2.81
C GLU A 114 -5.36 5.38 1.79
N THR A 115 -5.16 5.14 0.48
CA THR A 115 -5.53 6.10 -0.58
C THR A 115 -6.01 5.43 -1.86
N SER A 116 -6.87 6.13 -2.60
CA SER A 116 -7.57 5.65 -3.81
C SER A 116 -7.00 6.17 -5.13
N SER A 117 -5.89 6.91 -5.08
CA SER A 117 -5.47 7.76 -6.20
C SER A 117 -3.99 7.55 -6.54
N PHE A 118 -3.70 6.51 -7.31
CA PHE A 118 -2.53 6.52 -8.18
C PHE A 118 -3.00 6.17 -9.60
N SER A 119 -3.05 7.18 -10.46
CA SER A 119 -3.51 7.06 -11.84
C SER A 119 -2.51 6.36 -12.77
N SER A 120 -1.41 5.80 -12.24
CA SER A 120 -0.25 5.40 -13.05
C SER A 120 0.21 3.95 -12.88
N CYS A 121 -0.41 3.15 -12.01
CA CYS A 121 0.04 1.78 -11.71
C CYS A 121 -0.94 0.70 -12.19
N VAL A 122 -1.50 0.87 -13.38
CA VAL A 122 -2.41 -0.12 -13.97
C VAL A 122 -1.65 -1.44 -14.19
N GLY A 123 -2.09 -2.50 -13.52
CA GLY A 123 -1.60 -3.87 -13.79
C GLY A 123 -0.35 -4.31 -13.02
N LEU A 124 0.04 -3.62 -11.95
CA LEU A 124 1.03 -4.20 -11.02
C LEU A 124 0.47 -5.51 -10.43
N GLN A 125 1.19 -6.61 -10.65
CA GLN A 125 0.88 -7.90 -10.03
C GLN A 125 2.16 -8.52 -9.49
N GLY A 126 1.99 -9.36 -8.47
CA GLY A 126 3.08 -10.12 -7.88
C GLY A 126 3.52 -9.59 -6.52
N PHE A 127 4.66 -10.08 -6.05
CA PHE A 127 5.18 -9.79 -4.74
C PHE A 127 6.67 -9.50 -4.80
N VAL A 128 7.06 -8.33 -4.32
CA VAL A 128 8.45 -7.86 -4.33
C VAL A 128 8.96 -7.76 -2.90
N VAL A 129 10.16 -8.28 -2.65
CA VAL A 129 10.86 -8.12 -1.37
C VAL A 129 12.13 -7.32 -1.60
N LYS A 130 12.30 -6.21 -0.89
CA LYS A 130 13.49 -5.37 -0.94
C LYS A 130 14.00 -5.12 0.48
N ASN A 131 15.31 -5.11 0.66
CA ASN A 131 15.93 -4.57 1.87
C ASN A 131 16.31 -3.11 1.60
N TYR A 132 16.32 -2.28 2.64
CA TYR A 132 16.82 -0.91 2.55
C TYR A 132 17.56 -0.52 3.82
N GLU A 133 18.62 0.25 3.67
CA GLU A 133 19.46 0.76 4.77
C GLU A 133 19.39 2.28 4.91
N SER A 134 19.00 2.98 3.84
CA SER A 134 18.89 4.44 3.80
C SER A 134 17.53 4.92 3.34
N LEU A 135 17.23 6.18 3.65
CA LEU A 135 16.01 6.85 3.19
C LEU A 135 15.99 7.00 1.65
N GLU A 136 17.17 7.11 1.03
CA GLU A 136 17.35 7.17 -0.43
C GLU A 136 16.96 5.84 -1.10
N GLU A 137 17.39 4.71 -0.54
CA GLU A 137 16.99 3.38 -1.03
C GLU A 137 15.50 3.12 -0.87
N LEU A 138 14.92 3.60 0.23
CA LEU A 138 13.47 3.54 0.44
C LEU A 138 12.74 4.38 -0.62
N SER A 139 13.20 5.61 -0.87
CA SER A 139 12.65 6.48 -1.92
C SER A 139 12.72 5.83 -3.31
N ALA A 140 13.87 5.26 -3.66
CA ALA A 140 14.08 4.56 -4.92
C ALA A 140 13.10 3.39 -5.09
N ALA A 141 12.84 2.62 -4.03
CA ALA A 141 11.88 1.51 -4.09
C ALA A 141 10.45 1.96 -4.43
N PHE A 142 10.02 3.14 -3.96
CA PHE A 142 8.73 3.73 -4.32
C PHE A 142 8.73 4.41 -5.70
N GLN A 143 9.88 4.94 -6.13
CA GLN A 143 10.03 5.50 -7.48
C GLN A 143 9.95 4.42 -8.55
N ASP A 144 10.53 3.23 -8.32
CA ASP A 144 10.48 2.09 -9.25
C ASP A 144 9.05 1.65 -9.61
N ILE A 145 8.11 1.86 -8.69
CA ILE A 145 6.68 1.56 -8.88
C ILE A 145 5.83 2.80 -9.16
N ASN A 146 6.48 3.93 -9.46
CA ASN A 146 5.85 5.20 -9.79
C ASN A 146 4.96 5.79 -8.67
N MET A 147 5.29 5.53 -7.40
CA MET A 147 4.54 5.95 -6.21
C MET A 147 5.35 6.88 -5.29
N LYS A 148 6.06 7.84 -5.88
CA LYS A 148 6.90 8.81 -5.15
C LYS A 148 6.12 9.63 -4.11
N GLU A 149 4.85 9.92 -4.35
CA GLU A 149 4.02 10.72 -3.42
C GLU A 149 3.72 9.96 -2.13
N LEU A 150 3.60 8.62 -2.17
CA LEU A 150 3.46 7.82 -0.94
C LEU A 150 4.69 7.95 -0.07
N PHE A 151 5.87 7.94 -0.68
CA PHE A 151 7.11 8.07 0.06
C PHE A 151 7.18 9.39 0.84
N GLN A 152 6.70 10.51 0.27
CA GLN A 152 6.65 11.81 0.97
C GLN A 152 5.76 11.77 2.21
N GLN A 153 4.67 10.99 2.18
CA GLN A 153 3.80 10.81 3.33
C GLN A 153 4.44 9.87 4.38
N ILE A 154 5.13 8.81 3.94
CA ILE A 154 5.82 7.86 4.82
C ILE A 154 7.00 8.54 5.53
N SER A 155 7.77 9.38 4.84
CA SER A 155 8.94 10.05 5.41
C SER A 155 8.59 10.91 6.62
N LEU A 156 7.37 11.47 6.67
CA LEU A 156 6.88 12.25 7.81
C LEU A 156 6.55 11.42 9.05
N VAL A 157 6.44 10.09 8.91
CA VAL A 157 5.96 9.16 9.96
C VAL A 157 7.06 8.20 10.41
N VAL A 158 8.10 7.99 9.59
CA VAL A 158 9.16 6.98 9.82
C VAL A 158 10.48 7.59 10.34
N GLU A 159 10.55 8.93 10.50
CA GLU A 159 11.67 9.62 11.17
C GLU A 159 11.80 9.30 12.67
#